data_AF-A0AAU9XTQ4-F1
#
_entry.id   AF-A0AAU9XTQ4-F1
#
_cell.length_a   1.000
_cell.length_b   1.000
_cell.length_c   1.000
_cell.angle_alpha   90.00
_cell.angle_beta   90.00
_cell.angle_gamma   90.00
#
_symmetry.space_group_name_H-M   'P 1'
#
loop_
_entity.id
_entity.type
_entity.pdbx_description
1 polymer ?
#
loop_
_entity_poly.entity_id
_entity_poly.type
_entity_poly.pdbx_seq_one_letter_code
_entity_poly.pdbx_strand_id
1 'polypeptide(L)'
;KAPFRAVFTNLGASGRFGPTTLGSYYTGQDHDGQVKLSSGIQQWTVPYTGEYRVETVGAAGGYGKTKDKKRSASSYRGRGARMVGSFSLSKGEIIHILVGQEGTINNSPKFPFASGGGGGTFVVRGGITPLIIAGGGGGVDTLLSRQPGCDASVSTSGNPGYRSWSGGSNGHGAQTADNDNSGGGGGGFYSSGRSSKMFGGTMGDGGEGGKGFLQGGVGGRAKFNNIVGGFGGGGGSYGRSGGAGGGGGYSGGSSGDNEYDACGGGGGSYNVGKDQQSECCYNAAGHGRVIITLL
;
A
#
# COMPACT_ATOMS: atom_id res chain seq x y z
N LYS A 1 -22.37 6.58 -27.70
CA LYS A 1 -21.34 7.27 -26.89
C LYS A 1 -20.83 6.25 -25.86
N ALA A 2 -19.53 6.08 -25.70
CA ALA A 2 -19.02 5.15 -24.69
C ALA A 2 -19.41 5.64 -23.28
N PRO A 3 -19.68 4.75 -22.32
CA PRO A 3 -19.94 5.13 -20.93
C PRO A 3 -18.69 5.79 -20.32
N PHE A 4 -18.89 6.78 -19.44
CA PHE A 4 -17.80 7.49 -18.77
C PHE A 4 -16.89 6.51 -18.03
N ARG A 5 -15.57 6.63 -18.22
CA ARG A 5 -14.56 5.80 -17.58
C ARG A 5 -13.30 6.60 -17.24
N ALA A 6 -13.00 6.71 -15.95
CA ALA A 6 -11.78 7.32 -15.44
C ALA A 6 -10.79 6.28 -14.90
N VAL A 7 -9.50 6.44 -15.20
CA VAL A 7 -8.41 5.56 -14.72
C VAL A 7 -7.37 6.39 -13.99
N PHE A 8 -7.31 6.20 -12.68
CA PHE A 8 -6.34 6.87 -11.82
C PHE A 8 -5.13 5.97 -11.58
N THR A 9 -3.95 6.58 -11.66
CA THR A 9 -2.65 5.90 -11.55
C THR A 9 -1.75 6.66 -10.59
N ASN A 10 -0.53 6.18 -10.40
CA ASN A 10 0.51 6.84 -9.61
C ASN A 10 1.09 8.12 -10.26
N LEU A 11 0.60 8.53 -11.44
CA LEU A 11 1.09 9.72 -12.16
C LEU A 11 2.62 9.71 -12.38
N GLY A 12 3.19 8.52 -12.61
CA GLY A 12 4.63 8.33 -12.80
C GLY A 12 5.49 8.38 -11.54
N ALA A 13 4.92 8.66 -10.36
CA ALA A 13 5.66 8.69 -9.12
C ALA A 13 5.97 7.28 -8.60
N SER A 14 7.07 7.14 -7.84
CA SER A 14 7.45 5.89 -7.19
C SER A 14 8.18 6.16 -5.88
N GLY A 15 8.26 5.15 -5.02
CA GLY A 15 8.86 5.25 -3.69
C GLY A 15 7.88 5.72 -2.62
N ARG A 16 8.37 6.47 -1.64
CA ARG A 16 7.61 6.79 -0.41
C ARG A 16 6.64 7.96 -0.53
N PHE A 17 6.90 8.89 -1.45
CA PHE A 17 6.09 10.10 -1.63
C PHE A 17 5.18 9.95 -2.84
N GLY A 18 3.96 10.47 -2.75
CA GLY A 18 3.05 10.52 -3.88
C GLY A 18 3.47 11.56 -4.93
N PRO A 19 2.75 11.62 -6.05
CA PRO A 19 3.05 12.54 -7.14
C PRO A 19 2.94 14.00 -6.72
N THR A 20 3.77 14.85 -7.33
CA THR A 20 3.81 16.30 -7.07
C THR A 20 3.17 17.13 -8.18
N THR A 21 2.89 16.52 -9.34
CA THR A 21 2.24 17.18 -10.47
C THR A 21 1.30 16.21 -11.21
N LEU A 22 0.22 16.76 -11.77
CA LEU A 22 -0.69 16.04 -12.67
C LEU A 22 -0.12 15.94 -14.09
N GLY A 23 0.74 16.88 -14.49
CA GLY A 23 1.24 16.99 -15.86
C GLY A 23 0.13 16.92 -16.91
N SER A 24 0.38 16.18 -17.99
CA SER A 24 -0.59 15.88 -19.05
C SER A 24 -1.17 14.46 -18.96
N TYR A 25 -1.06 13.79 -17.80
CA TYR A 25 -1.40 12.37 -17.65
C TYR A 25 -2.86 12.07 -18.02
N TYR A 26 -3.78 13.01 -17.80
CA TYR A 26 -5.21 12.84 -18.07
C TYR A 26 -5.72 13.66 -19.26
N THR A 27 -4.84 14.32 -20.00
CA THR A 27 -5.23 15.09 -21.19
C THR A 27 -5.93 14.19 -22.21
N GLY A 28 -7.12 14.59 -22.65
CA GLY A 28 -7.95 13.84 -23.60
C GLY A 28 -8.64 12.59 -23.03
N GLN A 29 -8.54 12.33 -21.73
CA GLN A 29 -9.31 11.27 -21.06
C GLN A 29 -10.65 11.80 -20.55
N ASP A 30 -11.59 10.91 -20.18
CA ASP A 30 -12.93 11.31 -19.74
C ASP A 30 -12.96 12.24 -18.51
N HIS A 31 -11.89 12.21 -17.72
CA HIS A 31 -11.70 13.00 -16.49
C HIS A 31 -10.66 14.12 -16.65
N ASP A 32 -10.34 14.49 -17.89
CA ASP A 32 -9.51 15.67 -18.18
C ASP A 32 -10.14 16.92 -17.58
N GLY A 33 -9.30 17.77 -16.96
CA GLY A 33 -9.74 18.98 -16.25
C GLY A 33 -10.57 18.74 -14.97
N GLN A 34 -10.84 17.49 -14.56
CA GLN A 34 -11.66 17.17 -13.39
C GLN A 34 -10.86 16.80 -12.14
N VAL A 35 -9.52 16.80 -12.22
CA VAL A 35 -8.64 16.35 -11.13
C VAL A 35 -7.75 17.48 -10.67
N LYS A 36 -7.72 17.70 -9.36
CA LYS A 36 -6.70 18.50 -8.67
C LYS A 36 -5.77 17.57 -7.89
N LEU A 37 -4.52 17.96 -7.72
CA LEU A 37 -3.54 17.18 -6.96
C LEU A 37 -3.11 17.96 -5.71
N SER A 38 -3.16 17.31 -4.56
CA SER A 38 -2.70 17.87 -3.29
C SER A 38 -1.97 16.81 -2.48
N SER A 39 -0.70 17.06 -2.16
CA SER A 39 0.14 16.16 -1.35
C SER A 39 0.13 14.69 -1.83
N GLY A 40 0.16 14.46 -3.15
CA GLY A 40 0.12 13.11 -3.73
C GLY A 40 -1.27 12.48 -3.83
N ILE A 41 -2.31 13.15 -3.32
CA ILE A 41 -3.69 12.68 -3.36
C ILE A 41 -4.44 13.42 -4.47
N GLN A 42 -5.08 12.65 -5.34
CA GLN A 42 -5.86 13.13 -6.47
C GLN A 42 -7.29 13.41 -6.02
N GLN A 43 -7.74 14.64 -6.17
CA GLN A 43 -9.08 15.12 -5.84
C GLN A 43 -9.88 15.20 -7.14
N TRP A 44 -10.72 14.20 -7.37
CA TRP A 44 -11.56 14.12 -8.56
C TRP A 44 -12.97 14.67 -8.26
N THR A 45 -13.42 15.61 -9.09
CA THR A 45 -14.78 16.15 -9.04
C THR A 45 -15.69 15.31 -9.93
N VAL A 46 -16.73 14.70 -9.34
CA VAL A 46 -17.66 13.84 -10.06
C VAL A 46 -18.43 14.64 -11.13
N PRO A 47 -18.41 14.25 -12.42
CA PRO A 47 -19.01 15.04 -13.50
C PRO A 47 -20.52 14.82 -13.64
N TYR A 48 -21.02 13.65 -13.24
CA TYR A 48 -22.43 13.24 -13.41
C TYR A 48 -22.96 12.59 -12.13
N THR A 49 -24.21 12.86 -11.78
CA THR A 49 -24.89 12.11 -10.72
C THR A 49 -25.28 10.74 -11.28
N GLY A 50 -24.96 9.66 -10.56
CA GLY A 50 -25.30 8.31 -11.00
C GLY A 50 -24.67 7.23 -10.12
N GLU A 51 -24.85 5.98 -10.53
CA GLU A 51 -24.18 4.85 -9.92
C GLU A 51 -22.85 4.59 -10.63
N TYR A 52 -21.77 4.47 -9.84
CA TYR A 52 -20.43 4.24 -10.34
C TYR A 52 -19.89 2.93 -9.83
N ARG A 53 -19.39 2.12 -10.74
CA ARG A 53 -18.59 0.95 -10.40
C ARG A 53 -17.14 1.38 -10.22
N VAL A 54 -16.60 1.11 -9.02
CA VAL A 54 -15.23 1.45 -8.64
C VAL A 54 -14.43 0.18 -8.45
N GLU A 55 -13.33 0.03 -9.19
CA GLU A 55 -12.30 -0.99 -8.99
C GLU A 55 -11.05 -0.33 -8.42
N THR A 56 -10.52 -0.92 -7.34
CA THR A 56 -9.38 -0.41 -6.59
C THR A 56 -8.35 -1.52 -6.46
N VAL A 57 -7.10 -1.27 -6.83
CA VAL A 57 -6.01 -2.25 -6.76
C VAL A 57 -4.88 -1.70 -5.91
N GLY A 58 -4.47 -2.43 -4.88
CA GLY A 58 -3.32 -2.08 -4.03
C GLY A 58 -1.98 -2.42 -4.68
N ALA A 59 -0.90 -1.80 -4.23
CA ALA A 59 0.43 -2.04 -4.80
C ALA A 59 1.06 -3.34 -4.28
N ALA A 60 2.00 -3.89 -5.06
CA ALA A 60 2.83 -5.00 -4.61
C ALA A 60 3.90 -4.53 -3.60
N GLY A 61 4.32 -5.43 -2.73
CA GLY A 61 5.50 -5.25 -1.90
C GLY A 61 6.80 -5.31 -2.70
N GLY A 62 7.90 -4.85 -2.08
CA GLY A 62 9.22 -5.03 -2.64
C GLY A 62 9.75 -6.45 -2.44
N TYR A 63 10.93 -6.74 -2.99
CA TYR A 63 11.68 -7.97 -2.73
C TYR A 63 13.19 -7.72 -2.88
N GLY A 64 14.00 -8.66 -2.45
CA GLY A 64 15.45 -8.63 -2.65
C GLY A 64 15.91 -9.33 -3.93
N LYS A 65 16.74 -8.68 -4.75
CA LYS A 65 17.37 -9.32 -5.93
C LYS A 65 18.64 -10.05 -5.52
N THR A 66 18.50 -11.31 -5.10
CA THR A 66 19.63 -12.20 -4.84
C THR A 66 20.03 -12.99 -6.10
N LYS A 67 21.31 -13.39 -6.17
CA LYS A 67 21.82 -14.30 -7.22
C LYS A 67 21.34 -15.74 -7.02
N ASP A 68 20.94 -16.11 -5.81
CA ASP A 68 20.34 -17.41 -5.52
C ASP A 68 18.86 -17.39 -5.90
N LYS A 69 18.54 -17.90 -7.10
CA LYS A 69 17.16 -17.93 -7.64
C LYS A 69 16.17 -18.73 -6.78
N LYS A 70 16.63 -19.50 -5.79
CA LYS A 70 15.76 -20.25 -4.86
C LYS A 70 15.34 -19.41 -3.64
N ARG A 71 15.94 -18.23 -3.43
CA ARG A 71 15.67 -17.33 -2.30
C ARG A 71 15.17 -15.99 -2.83
N SER A 72 14.23 -15.36 -2.13
CA SER A 72 13.70 -14.01 -2.50
C SER A 72 13.23 -13.91 -3.95
N ALA A 73 12.62 -14.96 -4.51
CA ALA A 73 12.08 -14.89 -5.85
C ALA A 73 11.10 -13.72 -5.94
N SER A 74 11.08 -13.01 -7.06
CA SER A 74 10.13 -11.90 -7.28
C SER A 74 8.67 -12.38 -7.16
N SER A 75 8.42 -13.68 -7.33
CA SER A 75 7.16 -14.36 -7.12
C SER A 75 6.81 -14.66 -5.66
N TYR A 76 7.64 -14.31 -4.67
CA TYR A 76 7.34 -14.49 -3.23
C TYR A 76 6.95 -13.19 -2.54
N ARG A 77 7.11 -12.03 -3.18
CA ARG A 77 6.70 -10.73 -2.64
C ARG A 77 5.21 -10.71 -2.27
N GLY A 78 4.86 -9.88 -1.29
CA GLY A 78 3.46 -9.59 -1.00
C GLY A 78 2.73 -8.98 -2.20
N ARG A 79 1.55 -9.49 -2.52
CA ARG A 79 0.66 -8.99 -3.58
C ARG A 79 -0.34 -8.00 -3.03
N GLY A 80 -0.68 -6.98 -3.82
CA GLY A 80 -1.81 -6.09 -3.50
C GLY A 80 -3.16 -6.76 -3.75
N ALA A 81 -4.21 -6.32 -3.04
CA ALA A 81 -5.57 -6.80 -3.23
C ALA A 81 -6.26 -6.06 -4.38
N ARG A 82 -7.35 -6.65 -4.90
CA ARG A 82 -8.31 -5.98 -5.77
C ARG A 82 -9.68 -5.96 -5.10
N MET A 83 -10.28 -4.78 -5.02
CA MET A 83 -11.59 -4.55 -4.45
C MET A 83 -12.48 -3.87 -5.48
N VAL A 84 -13.72 -4.32 -5.59
CA VAL A 84 -14.74 -3.76 -6.48
C VAL A 84 -16.00 -3.48 -5.70
N GLY A 85 -16.63 -2.33 -5.92
CA GLY A 85 -18.00 -2.07 -5.49
C GLY A 85 -18.70 -0.98 -6.30
N SER A 86 -20.01 -0.93 -6.20
CA SER A 86 -20.87 0.10 -6.80
C SER A 86 -21.28 1.16 -5.76
N PHE A 87 -21.22 2.43 -6.14
CA PHE A 87 -21.49 3.58 -5.26
C PHE A 87 -22.35 4.62 -5.97
N SER A 88 -23.38 5.13 -5.30
CA SER A 88 -24.10 6.31 -5.77
C SER A 88 -23.26 7.56 -5.51
N LEU A 89 -22.92 8.26 -6.59
CA LEU A 89 -22.14 9.48 -6.57
C LEU A 89 -22.97 10.66 -7.12
N SER A 90 -22.76 11.85 -6.58
CA SER A 90 -23.44 13.09 -6.96
C SER A 90 -22.49 14.01 -7.70
N LYS A 91 -22.97 14.62 -8.79
CA LYS A 91 -22.23 15.64 -9.53
C LYS A 91 -21.70 16.73 -8.59
N GLY A 92 -20.42 17.07 -8.74
CA GLY A 92 -19.74 18.09 -7.95
C GLY A 92 -19.17 17.59 -6.62
N GLU A 93 -19.46 16.36 -6.18
CA GLU A 93 -18.78 15.82 -5.00
C GLU A 93 -17.30 15.56 -5.30
N ILE A 94 -16.46 15.64 -4.26
CA ILE A 94 -15.01 15.43 -4.36
C ILE A 94 -14.65 14.06 -3.78
N ILE A 95 -14.06 13.23 -4.63
CA ILE A 95 -13.50 11.93 -4.27
C ILE A 95 -11.98 12.06 -4.19
N HIS A 96 -11.42 11.69 -3.04
CA HIS A 96 -9.98 11.66 -2.81
C HIS A 96 -9.45 10.27 -3.16
N ILE A 97 -8.48 10.24 -4.07
CA ILE A 97 -7.89 9.03 -4.63
C ILE A 97 -6.40 9.05 -4.34
N LEU A 98 -5.96 8.08 -3.54
CA LEU A 98 -4.55 7.81 -3.29
C LEU A 98 -4.20 6.51 -3.98
N VAL A 99 -3.26 6.55 -4.93
CA VAL A 99 -2.79 5.34 -5.63
C VAL A 99 -1.52 4.81 -4.97
N GLY A 100 -1.59 3.59 -4.45
CA GLY A 100 -0.47 2.95 -3.76
C GLY A 100 0.72 2.75 -4.69
N GLN A 101 1.93 2.93 -4.16
CA GLN A 101 3.19 2.70 -4.87
C GLN A 101 3.86 1.40 -4.43
N GLU A 102 4.68 0.82 -5.31
CA GLU A 102 5.33 -0.46 -5.06
C GLU A 102 6.39 -0.28 -3.96
N GLY A 103 6.50 -1.27 -3.07
CA GLY A 103 7.56 -1.29 -2.08
C GLY A 103 8.94 -1.38 -2.74
N THR A 104 9.96 -0.76 -2.13
CA THR A 104 11.29 -0.70 -2.75
C THR A 104 11.88 -2.09 -2.96
N ILE A 105 12.32 -2.35 -4.20
CA ILE A 105 13.08 -3.55 -4.56
C ILE A 105 14.54 -3.35 -4.15
N ASN A 106 15.06 -4.24 -3.32
CA ASN A 106 16.42 -4.16 -2.82
C ASN A 106 17.40 -4.79 -3.82
N ASN A 107 18.20 -3.93 -4.45
CA ASN A 107 19.22 -4.31 -5.44
C ASN A 107 20.65 -4.27 -4.86
N SER A 108 20.80 -4.23 -3.53
CA SER A 108 22.11 -4.17 -2.90
C SER A 108 22.96 -5.39 -3.27
N PRO A 109 24.19 -5.22 -3.79
CA PRO A 109 25.02 -6.35 -4.19
C PRO A 109 25.52 -7.17 -3.00
N LYS A 110 25.58 -6.56 -1.81
CA LYS A 110 26.06 -7.20 -0.57
C LYS A 110 24.93 -7.73 0.30
N PHE A 111 23.76 -7.09 0.23
CA PHE A 111 22.71 -7.22 1.24
C PHE A 111 21.27 -7.15 0.66
N PRO A 112 20.89 -8.02 -0.31
CA PRO A 112 19.60 -7.96 -1.00
C PRO A 112 18.52 -8.80 -0.29
N PHE A 113 18.32 -8.59 1.01
CA PHE A 113 17.49 -9.49 1.83
C PHE A 113 16.11 -8.91 2.14
N ALA A 114 16.08 -7.77 2.81
CA ALA A 114 14.85 -7.08 3.23
C ALA A 114 14.30 -6.13 2.15
N SER A 115 12.98 -5.95 2.13
CA SER A 115 12.29 -5.00 1.25
C SER A 115 11.18 -4.20 1.95
N GLY A 116 10.79 -3.07 1.35
CA GLY A 116 9.69 -2.24 1.84
C GLY A 116 8.31 -2.81 1.48
N GLY A 117 7.32 -2.48 2.30
CA GLY A 117 5.93 -2.81 2.00
C GLY A 117 5.35 -1.93 0.89
N GLY A 118 4.42 -2.47 0.11
CA GLY A 118 3.63 -1.74 -0.88
C GLY A 118 2.55 -0.91 -0.21
N GLY A 119 2.18 0.21 -0.85
CA GLY A 119 1.09 1.05 -0.36
C GLY A 119 -0.30 0.53 -0.72
N GLY A 120 -1.26 0.84 0.15
CA GLY A 120 -2.68 0.70 -0.14
C GLY A 120 -3.16 1.74 -1.16
N THR A 121 -4.25 1.43 -1.84
CA THR A 121 -4.94 2.35 -2.75
C THR A 121 -6.30 2.70 -2.17
N PHE A 122 -6.61 3.99 -2.07
CA PHE A 122 -7.74 4.51 -1.32
C PHE A 122 -8.67 5.33 -2.22
N VAL A 123 -9.97 5.12 -2.07
CA VAL A 123 -11.03 5.95 -2.65
C VAL A 123 -11.92 6.43 -1.51
N VAL A 124 -11.89 7.73 -1.24
CA VAL A 124 -12.42 8.33 0.00
C VAL A 124 -13.28 9.54 -0.34
N ARG A 125 -14.55 9.49 0.07
CA ARG A 125 -15.48 10.62 -0.10
C ARG A 125 -15.11 11.74 0.88
N GLY A 126 -15.00 12.96 0.35
CA GLY A 126 -14.71 14.15 1.16
C GLY A 126 -13.38 14.11 1.93
N GLY A 127 -12.50 13.15 1.65
CA GLY A 127 -11.20 12.99 2.31
C GLY A 127 -11.26 12.34 3.70
N ILE A 128 -12.43 11.96 4.21
CA ILE A 128 -12.58 11.36 5.55
C ILE A 128 -13.47 10.11 5.59
N THR A 129 -14.32 9.89 4.60
CA THR A 129 -15.24 8.75 4.58
C THR A 129 -14.77 7.70 3.56
N PRO A 130 -14.18 6.58 3.99
CA PRO A 130 -13.69 5.57 3.05
C PRO A 130 -14.87 4.92 2.32
N LEU A 131 -14.76 4.81 0.99
CA LEU A 131 -15.72 4.07 0.16
C LEU A 131 -15.19 2.66 -0.12
N ILE A 132 -13.97 2.63 -0.65
CA ILE A 132 -13.29 1.40 -1.02
C ILE A 132 -11.77 1.59 -0.93
N ILE A 133 -11.10 0.60 -0.35
CA ILE A 133 -9.65 0.61 -0.12
C ILE A 133 -9.13 -0.79 -0.44
N ALA A 134 -8.09 -0.88 -1.26
CA ALA A 134 -7.38 -2.12 -1.50
C ALA A 134 -6.02 -2.10 -0.79
N GLY A 135 -5.78 -3.10 0.05
CA GLY A 135 -4.51 -3.25 0.78
C GLY A 135 -3.33 -3.50 -0.16
N GLY A 136 -2.15 -2.98 0.22
CA GLY A 136 -0.86 -3.25 -0.41
C GLY A 136 -0.19 -4.49 0.18
N GLY A 137 0.67 -5.13 -0.61
CA GLY A 137 1.44 -6.30 -0.18
C GLY A 137 2.57 -5.93 0.79
N GLY A 138 2.88 -6.83 1.73
CA GLY A 138 4.04 -6.71 2.62
C GLY A 138 5.37 -6.91 1.89
N GLY A 139 6.43 -6.31 2.44
CA GLY A 139 7.80 -6.61 2.07
C GLY A 139 8.25 -7.97 2.61
N VAL A 140 9.38 -8.46 2.12
CA VAL A 140 9.92 -9.79 2.43
C VAL A 140 11.35 -9.68 2.92
N ASP A 141 11.74 -10.60 3.81
CA ASP A 141 13.13 -10.88 4.15
C ASP A 141 13.47 -12.32 3.79
N THR A 142 14.12 -12.47 2.64
CA THR A 142 14.72 -13.75 2.19
C THR A 142 13.77 -14.96 2.25
N LEU A 143 12.52 -14.77 1.80
CA LEU A 143 11.56 -15.88 1.74
C LEU A 143 12.04 -17.03 0.86
N LEU A 144 11.81 -18.24 1.36
CA LEU A 144 12.08 -19.51 0.68
C LEU A 144 10.88 -20.01 -0.14
N SER A 145 9.68 -19.56 0.22
CA SER A 145 8.44 -19.98 -0.42
C SER A 145 7.39 -18.87 -0.33
N ARG A 146 6.31 -19.04 -1.09
CA ARG A 146 5.20 -18.10 -1.08
C ARG A 146 4.46 -18.19 0.26
N GLN A 147 4.28 -17.05 0.93
CA GLN A 147 3.54 -16.97 2.19
C GLN A 147 2.29 -16.08 2.02
N PRO A 148 1.07 -16.61 2.20
CA PRO A 148 -0.16 -15.83 2.05
C PRO A 148 -0.24 -14.63 2.99
N GLY A 149 0.37 -14.70 4.18
CA GLY A 149 0.37 -13.61 5.14
C GLY A 149 1.06 -12.33 4.65
N CYS A 150 1.99 -12.43 3.67
CA CYS A 150 2.61 -11.24 3.07
C CYS A 150 1.66 -10.56 2.07
N ASP A 151 0.64 -11.27 1.58
CA ASP A 151 -0.32 -10.69 0.64
C ASP A 151 -1.30 -9.78 1.38
N ALA A 152 -1.84 -8.80 0.67
CA ALA A 152 -2.91 -7.97 1.17
C ALA A 152 -4.16 -8.80 1.49
N SER A 153 -4.86 -8.43 2.55
CA SER A 153 -6.11 -9.05 2.95
C SER A 153 -7.30 -8.39 2.23
N VAL A 154 -8.33 -9.19 1.92
CA VAL A 154 -9.65 -8.66 1.52
C VAL A 154 -10.50 -8.25 2.73
N SER A 155 -10.13 -8.68 3.93
CA SER A 155 -10.77 -8.26 5.19
C SER A 155 -10.23 -6.91 5.66
N THR A 156 -10.91 -6.32 6.64
CA THR A 156 -10.52 -5.04 7.24
C THR A 156 -9.23 -5.09 8.05
N SER A 157 -8.81 -6.27 8.51
CA SER A 157 -7.57 -6.44 9.27
C SER A 157 -6.38 -6.59 8.35
N GLY A 158 -5.24 -6.02 8.76
CA GLY A 158 -3.95 -6.32 8.16
C GLY A 158 -3.52 -7.73 8.50
N ASN A 159 -2.79 -8.36 7.60
CA ASN A 159 -2.25 -9.69 7.83
C ASN A 159 -1.04 -9.65 8.77
N PRO A 160 -0.73 -10.76 9.44
CA PRO A 160 0.42 -10.88 10.33
C PRO A 160 1.75 -11.13 9.62
N GLY A 161 1.75 -11.37 8.31
CA GLY A 161 2.97 -11.78 7.60
C GLY A 161 3.30 -13.25 7.87
N TYR A 162 4.59 -13.57 7.92
CA TYR A 162 5.09 -14.91 8.25
C TYR A 162 6.29 -14.77 9.18
N ARG A 163 6.25 -15.48 10.31
CA ARG A 163 7.19 -15.34 11.45
C ARG A 163 7.38 -13.88 11.82
N SER A 164 6.27 -13.27 12.20
CA SER A 164 6.15 -11.83 12.43
C SER A 164 4.97 -11.60 13.37
N TRP A 165 4.62 -10.33 13.60
CA TRP A 165 3.61 -9.96 14.59
C TRP A 165 2.21 -9.76 13.99
N SER A 166 1.25 -9.37 14.82
CA SER A 166 -0.09 -9.00 14.37
C SER A 166 -0.08 -7.81 13.42
N GLY A 167 -0.93 -7.87 12.39
CA GLY A 167 -1.32 -6.68 11.63
C GLY A 167 -2.20 -5.75 12.45
N GLY A 168 -2.41 -4.54 11.92
CA GLY A 168 -3.37 -3.59 12.47
C GLY A 168 -4.81 -4.06 12.26
N SER A 169 -5.72 -3.45 13.01
CA SER A 169 -7.16 -3.72 12.97
C SER A 169 -7.95 -2.42 13.09
N ASN A 170 -9.25 -2.47 12.77
CA ASN A 170 -10.18 -1.35 12.92
C ASN A 170 -9.74 -0.04 12.24
N GLY A 171 -9.01 -0.15 11.12
CA GLY A 171 -8.52 1.00 10.38
C GLY A 171 -7.18 1.56 10.89
N HIS A 172 -6.54 0.92 11.87
CA HIS A 172 -5.28 1.37 12.44
C HIS A 172 -4.06 0.71 11.80
N GLY A 173 -2.92 1.40 11.86
CA GLY A 173 -1.63 0.82 11.46
C GLY A 173 -1.16 -0.25 12.45
N ALA A 174 -0.30 -1.17 12.00
CA ALA A 174 0.25 -2.19 12.89
C ALA A 174 1.21 -1.58 13.92
N GLN A 175 1.03 -1.91 15.21
CA GLN A 175 1.77 -1.30 16.31
C GLN A 175 2.79 -2.23 16.99
N THR A 176 2.70 -3.53 16.72
CA THR A 176 3.47 -4.56 17.44
C THR A 176 4.75 -4.95 16.72
N ALA A 177 5.83 -5.07 17.49
CA ALA A 177 7.11 -5.63 17.08
C ALA A 177 7.93 -6.01 18.32
N ASP A 178 9.19 -6.35 18.14
CA ASP A 178 10.17 -6.53 19.21
C ASP A 178 11.16 -5.36 19.31
N ASN A 179 12.18 -5.52 20.18
CA ASN A 179 13.25 -4.55 20.38
C ASN A 179 14.42 -4.71 19.40
N ASP A 180 14.32 -5.58 18.40
CA ASP A 180 15.41 -5.85 17.46
C ASP A 180 15.24 -5.04 16.15
N ASN A 181 15.81 -5.56 15.07
CA ASN A 181 15.93 -4.90 13.76
C ASN A 181 14.67 -5.06 12.90
N SER A 182 13.49 -5.09 13.52
CA SER A 182 12.22 -5.32 12.85
C SER A 182 11.76 -4.12 12.01
N GLY A 183 11.06 -4.40 10.92
CA GLY A 183 10.61 -3.40 9.98
C GLY A 183 9.55 -2.47 10.55
N GLY A 184 9.22 -1.44 9.79
CA GLY A 184 8.09 -0.57 10.10
C GLY A 184 6.75 -1.25 9.85
N GLY A 185 5.78 -0.98 10.70
CA GLY A 185 4.40 -1.42 10.47
C GLY A 185 3.78 -0.68 9.29
N GLY A 186 2.82 -1.31 8.62
CA GLY A 186 1.98 -0.63 7.64
C GLY A 186 1.11 0.44 8.28
N GLY A 187 0.85 1.51 7.55
CA GLY A 187 -0.14 2.53 7.90
C GLY A 187 -1.56 2.06 7.58
N GLY A 188 -2.50 2.42 8.45
CA GLY A 188 -3.94 2.22 8.22
C GLY A 188 -4.62 3.47 7.68
N PHE A 189 -5.94 3.52 7.76
CA PHE A 189 -6.72 4.70 7.44
C PHE A 189 -6.57 5.78 8.52
N TYR A 190 -6.71 5.39 9.79
CA TYR A 190 -6.76 6.32 10.93
C TYR A 190 -5.41 6.62 11.56
N SER A 191 -4.42 5.73 11.44
CA SER A 191 -3.13 5.90 12.11
C SER A 191 -1.97 5.34 11.31
N SER A 192 -0.79 5.88 11.62
CA SER A 192 0.49 5.39 11.11
C SER A 192 0.85 4.06 11.75
N GLY A 193 1.63 3.24 11.05
CA GLY A 193 2.25 2.05 11.64
C GLY A 193 3.37 2.41 12.62
N ARG A 194 3.76 1.44 13.44
CA ARG A 194 4.88 1.54 14.38
C ARG A 194 6.15 1.94 13.65
N SER A 195 6.87 2.92 14.21
CA SER A 195 8.22 3.28 13.81
C SER A 195 9.23 2.77 14.84
N SER A 196 10.46 2.51 14.40
CA SER A 196 11.57 2.22 15.31
C SER A 196 12.04 3.47 16.07
N LYS A 197 12.89 3.28 17.10
CA LYS A 197 13.50 4.37 17.87
C LYS A 197 14.31 5.34 17.01
N MET A 198 14.93 4.83 15.94
CA MET A 198 15.68 5.62 14.96
C MET A 198 14.82 6.66 14.22
N PHE A 199 13.50 6.45 14.20
CA PHE A 199 12.54 7.31 13.52
C PHE A 199 11.50 7.91 14.48
N GLY A 200 11.87 8.04 15.77
CA GLY A 200 11.02 8.68 16.78
C GLY A 200 9.90 7.79 17.34
N GLY A 201 9.94 6.48 17.08
CA GLY A 201 9.11 5.52 17.77
C GLY A 201 9.70 5.06 19.11
N THR A 202 9.06 4.08 19.74
CA THR A 202 9.37 3.67 21.12
C THR A 202 10.09 2.32 21.23
N MET A 203 10.11 1.53 20.16
CA MET A 203 10.50 0.12 20.20
C MET A 203 11.32 -0.26 18.98
N GLY A 204 12.31 -1.13 19.15
CA GLY A 204 13.17 -1.64 18.08
C GLY A 204 14.05 -0.60 17.38
N ASP A 205 14.93 -1.11 16.53
CA ASP A 205 15.98 -0.35 15.84
C ASP A 205 15.94 -0.53 14.31
N GLY A 206 14.82 -0.97 13.75
CA GLY A 206 14.64 -1.15 12.31
C GLY A 206 13.91 -0.02 11.59
N GLY A 207 12.87 -0.33 10.82
CA GLY A 207 12.24 0.58 9.86
C GLY A 207 11.26 1.60 10.46
N GLU A 208 10.96 2.66 9.71
CA GLU A 208 9.87 3.60 10.03
C GLU A 208 8.53 3.02 9.56
N GLY A 209 7.48 3.22 10.36
CA GLY A 209 6.14 2.84 9.98
C GLY A 209 5.58 3.72 8.87
N GLY A 210 4.76 3.14 7.99
CA GLY A 210 4.06 3.90 6.97
C GLY A 210 3.05 4.85 7.61
N LYS A 211 2.94 6.07 7.09
CA LYS A 211 1.90 7.03 7.50
C LYS A 211 0.56 6.56 6.94
N GLY A 212 -0.48 6.61 7.78
CA GLY A 212 -1.82 6.26 7.36
C GLY A 212 -2.42 7.28 6.40
N PHE A 213 -3.58 6.98 5.81
CA PHE A 213 -4.23 7.86 4.84
C PHE A 213 -4.47 9.27 5.39
N LEU A 214 -5.05 9.38 6.60
CA LEU A 214 -5.30 10.66 7.25
C LEU A 214 -4.01 11.40 7.67
N GLN A 215 -2.85 10.72 7.66
CA GLN A 215 -1.54 11.33 7.87
C GLN A 215 -0.78 11.58 6.55
N GLY A 216 -1.49 11.52 5.41
CA GLY A 216 -0.95 11.82 4.08
C GLY A 216 -0.32 10.62 3.38
N GLY A 217 -0.39 9.39 3.92
CA GLY A 217 -0.03 8.17 3.21
C GLY A 217 1.46 7.98 2.89
N VAL A 218 2.35 8.82 3.41
CA VAL A 218 3.80 8.74 3.15
C VAL A 218 4.36 7.37 3.58
N GLY A 219 5.10 6.71 2.70
CA GLY A 219 5.79 5.46 3.00
C GLY A 219 6.92 5.64 4.04
N GLY A 220 7.19 4.58 4.80
CA GLY A 220 8.21 4.57 5.85
C GLY A 220 9.64 4.55 5.29
N ARG A 221 10.55 5.27 5.95
CA ARG A 221 12.00 5.19 5.71
C ARG A 221 12.58 3.84 6.13
N ALA A 222 13.64 3.43 5.43
CA ALA A 222 14.51 2.36 5.89
C ALA A 222 15.68 2.90 6.69
N LYS A 223 16.20 2.09 7.63
CA LYS A 223 17.44 2.42 8.36
C LYS A 223 18.66 2.41 7.45
N PHE A 224 18.73 1.45 6.53
CA PHE A 224 19.84 1.29 5.61
C PHE A 224 19.38 1.15 4.16
N ASN A 225 20.29 1.47 3.23
CA ASN A 225 20.18 1.23 1.79
C ASN A 225 18.95 1.86 1.10
N ASN A 226 18.24 2.78 1.77
CA ASN A 226 17.06 3.47 1.25
C ASN A 226 15.93 2.53 0.77
N ILE A 227 15.75 1.39 1.43
CA ILE A 227 14.74 0.37 1.09
C ILE A 227 13.37 0.73 1.68
N VAL A 228 12.81 1.83 1.20
CA VAL A 228 11.61 2.47 1.75
C VAL A 228 10.32 1.73 1.40
N GLY A 229 9.28 1.95 2.21
CA GLY A 229 7.91 1.56 1.89
C GLY A 229 7.30 2.45 0.82
N GLY A 230 6.33 1.92 0.09
CA GLY A 230 5.58 2.64 -0.93
C GLY A 230 4.61 3.67 -0.33
N PHE A 231 4.40 4.77 -1.04
CA PHE A 231 3.30 5.70 -0.79
C PHE A 231 1.96 4.96 -0.77
N GLY A 232 1.06 5.36 0.12
CA GLY A 232 -0.12 4.58 0.53
C GLY A 232 0.11 3.82 1.84
N GLY A 233 1.10 4.23 2.65
CA GLY A 233 1.33 3.70 3.98
C GLY A 233 2.14 2.41 4.06
N GLY A 234 2.94 2.08 3.04
CA GLY A 234 3.90 0.97 3.15
C GLY A 234 4.97 1.28 4.21
N GLY A 235 5.27 0.30 5.07
CA GLY A 235 6.35 0.38 6.06
C GLY A 235 7.73 0.30 5.40
N GLY A 236 8.71 0.96 6.00
CA GLY A 236 10.11 0.83 5.61
C GLY A 236 10.75 -0.42 6.22
N SER A 237 11.81 -0.91 5.59
CA SER A 237 12.57 -2.07 6.09
C SER A 237 13.77 -1.68 6.95
N TYR A 238 14.46 -2.66 7.51
CA TYR A 238 15.82 -2.43 8.02
C TYR A 238 16.84 -2.18 6.88
N GLY A 239 16.79 -2.97 5.81
CA GLY A 239 17.45 -2.70 4.52
C GLY A 239 18.79 -3.39 4.22
N ARG A 240 19.51 -3.93 5.21
CA ARG A 240 20.74 -4.75 5.00
C ARG A 240 20.53 -6.25 5.25
N SER A 241 19.75 -6.59 6.25
CA SER A 241 19.29 -7.92 6.67
C SER A 241 18.33 -7.64 7.81
N GLY A 242 17.17 -8.29 7.86
CA GLY A 242 16.21 -8.07 8.91
C GLY A 242 14.87 -7.52 8.45
N GLY A 243 14.09 -7.04 9.41
CA GLY A 243 12.66 -6.88 9.23
C GLY A 243 12.23 -6.11 8.00
N ALA A 244 11.35 -6.73 7.22
CA ALA A 244 10.69 -6.13 6.08
C ALA A 244 9.54 -5.22 6.51
N GLY A 245 9.14 -4.30 5.62
CA GLY A 245 8.05 -3.37 5.91
C GLY A 245 6.66 -3.99 5.72
N GLY A 246 5.71 -3.64 6.59
CA GLY A 246 4.30 -4.01 6.42
C GLY A 246 3.62 -3.27 5.26
N GLY A 247 2.64 -3.88 4.61
CA GLY A 247 1.83 -3.25 3.56
C GLY A 247 0.86 -2.21 4.12
N GLY A 248 0.62 -1.12 3.40
CA GLY A 248 -0.40 -0.13 3.77
C GLY A 248 -1.81 -0.58 3.39
N GLY A 249 -2.84 0.00 3.99
CA GLY A 249 -4.23 -0.36 3.66
C GLY A 249 -5.26 0.33 4.55
N TYR A 250 -6.47 -0.24 4.61
CA TYR A 250 -7.47 0.20 5.58
C TYR A 250 -6.94 -0.01 7.00
N SER A 251 -6.48 -1.22 7.32
CA SER A 251 -5.58 -1.44 8.45
C SER A 251 -4.19 -1.79 7.91
N GLY A 252 -3.14 -1.38 8.60
CA GLY A 252 -1.78 -1.66 8.18
C GLY A 252 -1.38 -3.11 8.40
N GLY A 253 -0.57 -3.68 7.52
CA GLY A 253 0.05 -4.99 7.71
C GLY A 253 1.16 -4.94 8.77
N SER A 254 1.48 -6.10 9.34
CA SER A 254 2.46 -6.21 10.42
C SER A 254 3.87 -5.75 10.03
N SER A 255 4.66 -5.34 11.04
CA SER A 255 6.12 -5.30 10.91
C SER A 255 6.65 -6.69 10.56
N GLY A 256 7.66 -6.76 9.68
CA GLY A 256 8.44 -7.99 9.47
C GLY A 256 9.52 -8.13 10.53
N ASP A 257 9.76 -9.36 10.99
CA ASP A 257 10.81 -9.69 11.95
C ASP A 257 12.20 -9.77 11.29
N ASN A 258 13.26 -9.56 12.07
CA ASN A 258 14.65 -9.85 11.69
C ASN A 258 14.96 -11.35 11.78
N GLU A 259 14.09 -12.17 11.18
CA GLU A 259 14.26 -13.60 11.06
C GLU A 259 14.44 -13.97 9.58
N TYR A 260 15.28 -14.97 9.33
CA TYR A 260 15.39 -15.58 8.01
C TYR A 260 14.07 -16.25 7.62
N ASP A 261 13.68 -16.12 6.35
CA ASP A 261 12.41 -16.65 5.83
C ASP A 261 11.21 -16.04 6.56
N ALA A 262 11.16 -14.69 6.60
CA ALA A 262 10.09 -13.92 7.21
C ALA A 262 9.55 -12.85 6.25
N CYS A 263 8.37 -12.31 6.57
CA CYS A 263 7.82 -11.18 5.82
C CYS A 263 6.92 -10.31 6.69
N GLY A 264 6.89 -9.02 6.37
CA GLY A 264 5.85 -8.14 6.89
C GLY A 264 4.50 -8.53 6.30
N GLY A 265 3.43 -8.29 7.05
CA GLY A 265 2.09 -8.60 6.59
C GLY A 265 1.59 -7.65 5.51
N GLY A 266 0.69 -8.11 4.65
CA GLY A 266 -0.05 -7.23 3.75
C GLY A 266 -1.14 -6.42 4.47
N GLY A 267 -1.49 -5.26 3.92
CA GLY A 267 -2.53 -4.40 4.48
C GLY A 267 -3.95 -4.97 4.32
N GLY A 268 -4.85 -4.54 5.20
CA GLY A 268 -6.28 -4.83 5.11
C GLY A 268 -6.98 -3.97 4.05
N SER A 269 -8.12 -4.46 3.56
CA SER A 269 -8.98 -3.79 2.58
C SER A 269 -10.30 -3.35 3.20
N TYR A 270 -11.07 -2.53 2.48
CA TYR A 270 -12.37 -2.03 2.94
C TYR A 270 -13.29 -1.82 1.75
N ASN A 271 -14.58 -2.14 1.89
CA ASN A 271 -15.56 -1.91 0.84
C ASN A 271 -16.98 -1.84 1.43
N VAL A 272 -17.64 -0.69 1.26
CA VAL A 272 -19.06 -0.49 1.63
C VAL A 272 -19.98 -0.36 0.42
N GLY A 273 -19.46 -0.61 -0.78
CA GLY A 273 -20.24 -0.58 -2.01
C GLY A 273 -21.14 -1.80 -2.15
N LYS A 274 -22.08 -1.71 -3.08
CA LYS A 274 -22.88 -2.87 -3.55
C LYS A 274 -22.07 -3.70 -4.54
N ASP A 275 -22.59 -4.87 -4.95
CA ASP A 275 -22.01 -5.73 -5.99
C ASP A 275 -20.53 -6.05 -5.78
N GLN A 276 -20.18 -6.38 -4.53
CA GLN A 276 -18.79 -6.52 -4.13
C GLN A 276 -18.11 -7.69 -4.84
N GLN A 277 -16.94 -7.43 -5.40
CA GLN A 277 -16.02 -8.49 -5.86
C GLN A 277 -14.64 -8.21 -5.27
N SER A 278 -14.15 -9.15 -4.49
CA SER A 278 -12.91 -8.99 -3.75
C SER A 278 -11.98 -10.14 -4.07
N GLU A 279 -10.76 -9.82 -4.44
CA GLU A 279 -9.73 -10.79 -4.77
C GLU A 279 -8.48 -10.44 -3.98
N CYS A 280 -8.14 -11.29 -3.01
CA CYS A 280 -6.86 -11.18 -2.33
C CYS A 280 -5.76 -11.48 -3.34
N CYS A 281 -4.60 -10.85 -3.13
CA CYS A 281 -3.40 -11.23 -3.83
C CYS A 281 -3.47 -11.11 -5.38
N TYR A 282 -4.16 -10.09 -5.90
CA TYR A 282 -4.36 -9.84 -7.33
C TYR A 282 -3.12 -9.23 -8.00
N ASN A 283 -2.52 -8.21 -7.37
CA ASN A 283 -1.46 -7.43 -8.01
C ASN A 283 -0.07 -8.02 -7.75
N ALA A 284 0.40 -8.85 -8.69
CA ALA A 284 1.68 -9.56 -8.66
C ALA A 284 2.94 -8.66 -8.63
N ALA A 285 2.87 -7.47 -9.23
CA ALA A 285 4.00 -6.54 -9.32
C ALA A 285 3.51 -5.13 -9.67
N GLY A 286 4.26 -4.12 -9.24
CA GLY A 286 4.02 -2.73 -9.61
C GLY A 286 3.01 -2.00 -8.72
N HIS A 287 2.60 -0.83 -9.20
CA HIS A 287 1.78 0.13 -8.49
C HIS A 287 0.30 -0.28 -8.45
N GLY A 288 -0.46 0.40 -7.59
CA GLY A 288 -1.90 0.32 -7.58
C GLY A 288 -2.55 1.08 -8.76
N ARG A 289 -3.87 1.02 -8.81
CA ARG A 289 -4.70 1.81 -9.73
C ARG A 289 -6.14 1.91 -9.22
N VAL A 290 -6.88 2.88 -9.74
CA VAL A 290 -8.35 2.97 -9.57
C VAL A 290 -9.00 3.11 -10.92
N ILE A 291 -10.09 2.38 -11.16
CA ILE A 291 -10.93 2.51 -12.35
C ILE A 291 -12.34 2.85 -11.87
N ILE A 292 -12.90 3.94 -12.37
CA ILE A 292 -14.25 4.41 -12.04
C ILE A 292 -15.06 4.47 -13.34
N THR A 293 -16.15 3.72 -13.41
CA THR A 293 -17.04 3.66 -14.58
C THR A 293 -18.45 4.05 -14.16
N LEU A 294 -19.08 4.97 -14.89
CA LEU A 294 -20.51 5.27 -14.73
C LEU A 294 -21.32 4.11 -15.31
N LEU A 295 -22.29 3.60 -14.54
CA LEU A 295 -23.21 2.53 -14.95
C LEU A 295 -24.42 3.06 -15.70
#